data_AF-A0A9X2XNX2-F1
#
_entry.id   AF-A0A9X2XNX2-F1
#
_cell.length_a   1.000
_cell.length_b   1.000
_cell.length_c   1.000
_cell.angle_alpha   90.00
_cell.angle_beta   90.00
_cell.angle_gamma   90.00
#
_symmetry.space_group_name_H-M   'P 1'
#
loop_
_entity.id
_entity.type
_entity.pdbx_description
1 polymer ?
#
loop_
_entity_poly.entity_id
_entity_poly.type
_entity_poly.pdbx_seq_one_letter_code
_entity_poly.pdbx_strand_id
1 'polypeptide(L)' 'MSYQQEILNTPIQDLSFNSELKNLLIRQGHQKLQDLLNVPVYKWHDYPAFNFHHQYEIVDFLQDHDMMDFLKEE' A
#
# COMPACT_ATOMS: atom_id res chain seq x y z
N MET A 1 1.02 -10.64 -19.01
CA MET A 1 0.18 -10.11 -17.93
C MET A 1 0.24 -8.59 -17.99
N SER A 2 -0.73 -7.85 -17.44
CA SER A 2 -0.58 -6.38 -17.35
C SER A 2 0.42 -6.03 -16.24
N TYR A 3 1.27 -5.05 -16.49
CA TYR A 3 2.29 -4.56 -15.56
C TYR A 3 1.72 -4.23 -14.17
N GLN A 4 0.55 -3.58 -14.12
CA GLN A 4 -0.15 -3.27 -12.86
C GLN A 4 -0.55 -4.53 -12.07
N GLN A 5 -0.93 -5.62 -12.75
CA GLN A 5 -1.27 -6.89 -12.08
C GLN A 5 -0.06 -7.52 -11.39
N GLU A 6 1.14 -7.34 -11.97
CA GLU A 6 2.40 -7.82 -11.39
C GLU A 6 2.73 -7.03 -10.12
N ILE A 7 2.56 -5.70 -10.15
CA ILE A 7 2.78 -4.83 -8.98
C ILE A 7 1.78 -5.15 -7.87
N LEU A 8 0.49 -5.33 -8.20
CA LEU A 8 -0.54 -5.72 -7.22
C LEU A 8 -0.20 -7.01 -6.48
N ASN A 9 0.41 -7.97 -7.18
CA ASN A 9 0.81 -9.26 -6.62
C ASN A 9 2.20 -9.25 -5.97
N THR A 10 2.91 -8.13 -6.05
CA THR A 10 4.25 -8.00 -5.48
C THR A 10 4.15 -8.00 -3.94
N PRO A 11 4.97 -8.81 -3.26
CA PRO A 11 5.02 -8.82 -1.81
C PRO A 11 5.42 -7.44 -1.24
N ILE A 12 4.83 -7.03 -0.12
CA ILE A 12 5.13 -5.72 0.52
C ILE A 12 6.64 -5.55 0.79
N GLN A 13 7.32 -6.64 1.14
CA GLN A 13 8.77 -6.66 1.39
C GLN A 13 9.60 -6.23 0.17
N ASP A 14 9.10 -6.50 -1.05
CA ASP A 14 9.81 -6.30 -2.32
C ASP A 14 9.49 -4.93 -2.96
N LEU A 15 8.50 -4.20 -2.43
CA LEU A 15 8.15 -2.84 -2.88
C LEU A 15 9.22 -1.83 -2.46
N SER A 16 9.27 -0.67 -3.11
CA SER A 16 10.23 0.40 -2.80
C SER A 16 9.82 1.27 -1.59
N PHE A 17 9.03 0.72 -0.68
CA PHE A 17 8.69 1.37 0.59
C PHE A 17 9.86 1.37 1.59
N ASN A 18 9.83 2.32 2.49
CA ASN A 18 10.70 2.43 3.64
C ASN A 18 10.48 1.23 4.60
N SER A 19 11.48 0.95 5.43
CA SER A 19 11.44 -0.23 6.31
C SER A 19 10.37 -0.14 7.40
N GLU A 20 10.02 1.06 7.86
CA GLU A 20 8.99 1.27 8.89
C GLU A 20 7.60 0.93 8.35
N LEU A 21 7.24 1.47 7.19
CA LEU A 21 5.99 1.21 6.50
C LEU A 21 5.83 -0.28 6.17
N LYS A 22 6.88 -0.91 5.62
CA LYS A 22 6.88 -2.36 5.35
C LYS A 22 6.56 -3.17 6.60
N ASN A 23 7.26 -2.88 7.70
CA ASN A 23 7.05 -3.58 8.96
C ASN A 23 5.65 -3.35 9.53
N LEU A 24 5.12 -2.13 9.40
CA LEU A 24 3.77 -1.80 9.82
C LEU A 24 2.74 -2.61 9.01
N LEU A 25 2.81 -2.57 7.69
CA LEU A 25 1.87 -3.26 6.80
C LEU A 25 1.90 -4.77 7.00
N ILE A 26 3.09 -5.37 7.11
CA ILE A 26 3.24 -6.81 7.36
C ILE A 26 2.63 -7.20 8.72
N ARG A 27 2.78 -6.36 9.76
CA ARG A 27 2.15 -6.61 11.07
C ARG A 27 0.63 -6.54 11.03
N GLN A 28 0.06 -5.74 10.13
CA GLN A 28 -1.39 -5.69 9.89
C GLN A 28 -1.90 -6.86 9.02
N GLY A 29 -1.01 -7.75 8.59
CA GLY A 29 -1.35 -8.94 7.79
C GLY A 29 -1.34 -8.70 6.29
N HIS A 30 -0.90 -7.54 5.81
CA HIS A 30 -0.76 -7.26 4.39
C HIS A 30 0.48 -7.94 3.84
N GLN A 31 0.29 -8.95 2.98
CA GLN A 31 1.41 -9.70 2.39
C GLN A 31 1.76 -9.13 1.02
N LYS A 32 0.77 -8.63 0.28
CA LYS A 32 0.90 -8.07 -1.07
C LYS A 32 0.31 -6.65 -1.14
N LEU A 33 0.68 -5.89 -2.17
CA LEU A 33 0.10 -4.56 -2.39
C LEU A 33 -1.43 -4.61 -2.53
N GLN A 34 -1.95 -5.63 -3.23
CA GLN A 34 -3.40 -5.81 -3.39
C GLN A 34 -4.16 -5.92 -2.06
N ASP A 35 -3.55 -6.51 -1.02
CA ASP A 35 -4.17 -6.65 0.29
C ASP A 35 -4.44 -5.28 0.92
N LEU A 36 -3.46 -4.37 0.79
CA LEU A 36 -3.56 -2.98 1.24
C LEU A 36 -4.61 -2.20 0.44
N LEU A 37 -4.57 -2.25 -0.90
CA LEU A 37 -5.48 -1.49 -1.76
C LEU A 37 -6.93 -2.00 -1.69
N ASN A 38 -7.14 -3.21 -1.16
CA ASN A 38 -8.48 -3.69 -0.86
C ASN A 38 -9.12 -3.03 0.36
N VAL A 39 -8.32 -2.39 1.21
CA VAL A 39 -8.77 -1.65 2.38
C VAL A 39 -9.01 -0.19 2.00
N PRO A 40 -10.19 0.37 2.27
CA PRO A 40 -10.45 1.79 2.06
C PRO A 40 -9.44 2.69 2.77
N VAL A 41 -9.04 3.78 2.12
CA VAL A 41 -7.95 4.67 2.60
C VAL A 41 -8.22 5.20 4.01
N TYR A 42 -9.48 5.52 4.33
CA TYR A 42 -9.84 6.04 5.65
C TYR A 42 -9.57 5.04 6.78
N LYS A 43 -9.59 3.72 6.51
CA LYS A 43 -9.29 2.68 7.51
C LYS A 43 -7.80 2.49 7.75
N TRP A 44 -6.93 3.06 6.92
CA TRP A 44 -5.49 2.92 7.13
C TRP A 44 -5.05 3.61 8.42
N HIS A 45 -5.72 4.70 8.80
CA HIS A 45 -5.48 5.41 10.06
C HIS A 45 -5.99 4.66 11.30
N ASP A 46 -6.77 3.58 11.13
CA ASP A 46 -7.13 2.68 12.23
C ASP A 46 -5.95 1.77 12.62
N TYR A 47 -4.91 1.67 11.79
CA TYR A 47 -3.74 0.87 12.09
C TYR A 47 -2.86 1.55 13.14
N PRO A 48 -2.45 0.83 14.21
CA PRO A 48 -1.53 1.36 15.20
C PRO A 48 -0.24 1.88 14.56
N ALA A 49 0.14 3.11 14.93
CA ALA A 49 1.31 3.83 14.42
C ALA A 49 1.26 4.24 12.93
N PHE A 50 0.15 4.01 12.23
CA PHE A 50 -0.01 4.56 10.88
C PHE A 50 -0.24 6.07 10.96
N ASN A 51 0.29 6.81 9.99
CA ASN A 51 0.27 8.27 10.01
C ASN A 51 0.29 8.81 8.57
N PHE A 52 0.18 10.14 8.42
CA PHE A 52 0.14 10.76 7.10
C PHE A 52 1.41 10.58 6.26
N HIS A 53 2.58 10.38 6.88
CA HIS A 53 3.81 10.10 6.13
C HIS A 53 3.73 8.74 5.43
N HIS A 54 3.21 7.73 6.12
CA HIS A 54 2.95 6.40 5.56
C HIS A 54 1.95 6.46 4.41
N GLN A 55 0.84 7.19 4.58
CA GLN A 55 -0.15 7.37 3.51
C GLN A 55 0.47 8.05 2.29
N TYR A 56 1.22 9.14 2.51
CA TYR A 56 1.88 9.88 1.45
C TYR A 56 2.83 9.00 0.65
N GLU A 57 3.62 8.17 1.33
CA GLU A 57 4.53 7.23 0.67
C GLU A 57 3.80 6.18 -0.18
N ILE A 58 2.67 5.66 0.29
CA ILE A 58 1.84 4.73 -0.51
C ILE A 58 1.29 5.45 -1.73
N VAL A 59 0.78 6.68 -1.57
CA VAL A 59 0.20 7.48 -2.65
C VAL A 59 1.26 7.83 -3.70
N ASP A 60 2.44 8.30 -3.29
CA ASP A 60 3.56 8.59 -4.19
C ASP A 60 3.94 7.35 -5.01
N PHE A 61 4.05 6.19 -4.36
CA PHE A 61 4.33 4.94 -5.05
C PHE A 61 3.25 4.59 -6.09
N LEU A 62 1.97 4.73 -5.74
CA LEU A 62 0.88 4.42 -6.68
C LEU A 62 0.83 5.42 -7.83
N GLN A 63 1.14 6.68 -7.57
CA GLN A 63 1.24 7.71 -8.60
C GLN A 63 2.39 7.42 -9.57
N ASP A 64 3.57 7.04 -9.08
CA ASP A 64 4.73 6.68 -9.90
C ASP A 64 4.49 5.46 -10.81
N HIS A 65 3.47 4.64 -10.51
CA HIS A 65 3.11 3.43 -11.25
C HIS A 65 1.77 3.54 -12.00
N ASP A 66 1.16 4.72 -12.07
CA ASP A 66 -0.16 4.95 -12.68
C ASP A 66 -1.25 4.04 -12.09
N MET A 67 -1.25 3.85 -10.76
CA MET A 67 -2.14 2.94 -10.02
C MET A 67 -3.10 3.65 -9.05
N MET A 68 -3.25 4.97 -9.18
CA MET A 68 -4.14 5.76 -8.31
C MET A 68 -5.60 5.30 -8.38
N ASP A 69 -6.06 4.79 -9.54
CA ASP A 69 -7.43 4.29 -9.76
C ASP A 69 -7.77 3.06 -8.88
N PHE A 70 -6.79 2.41 -8.25
CA PHE A 70 -7.01 1.29 -7.35
C PHE A 70 -7.32 1.71 -5.91
N LEU A 71 -7.13 2.99 -5.56
CA LEU A 71 -7.49 3.50 -4.24
C LEU A 71 -9.01 3.55 -4.11
N LYS A 72 -9.53 2.90 -3.06
CA LYS A 72 -10.94 2.96 -2.72
C LYS A 72 -11.16 4.10 -1.73
N GLU A 73 -11.84 5.14 -2.20
CA GLU A 73 -12.13 6.33 -1.38
C GLU A 73 -13.34 6.15 -0.45
N GLU A 74 -14.15 5.09 -0.60
CA GLU A 74 -15.35 4.80 0.21
C GLU A 74 -15.51 3.32 0.58
#